data_AF-A0AA90QDW6-F1
#
_entry.id   AF-A0AA90QDW6-F1
#
_cell.length_a   1.000
_cell.length_b   1.000
_cell.length_c   1.000
_cell.angle_alpha   90.00
_cell.angle_beta   90.00
_cell.angle_gamma   90.00
#
_symmetry.space_group_name_H-M   'P 1'
#
loop_
_entity.id
_entity.type
_entity.pdbx_description
1 polymer ?
#
loop_
_entity_poly.entity_id
_entity_poly.type
_entity_poly.pdbx_seq_one_letter_code
_entity_poly.pdbx_strand_id
1 'polypeptide(L)'
;MTTFSDLKHVFGVMACAAALSACDSVPKAPARAPLADMLNQATQAAGSGQKEQAVTVWKQAAAAYPADKAPWASIAQTRYDAGQYGEAIVSAQEVLLRDPNDKAANSIIAIAGLRLSTRALGDLNRQNGMTPALRTESQDLAKLLRENLGDNIVATPARRTEPAKRRDKAEKTSRTDKDEGNKSDPFDLLK
;
A
#
# COMPACT_ATOMS: atom_id res chain seq x y z
N MET A 1 81.14 -0.37 26.41
CA MET A 1 79.96 0.52 26.38
C MET A 1 79.02 0.03 27.48
N THR A 2 79.24 0.35 28.77
CA THR A 2 78.74 1.54 29.51
C THR A 2 77.23 1.74 29.32
N THR A 3 76.33 1.85 30.30
CA THR A 3 76.33 1.84 31.79
C THR A 3 74.85 1.95 32.24
N PHE A 4 74.52 1.33 33.38
CA PHE A 4 73.66 1.85 34.47
C PHE A 4 72.63 2.97 34.17
N SER A 5 71.35 2.76 34.54
CA SER A 5 70.70 3.55 35.60
C SER A 5 69.30 3.01 35.94
N ASP A 6 69.20 2.24 37.02
CA ASP A 6 68.09 2.37 37.98
C ASP A 6 68.08 3.81 38.55
N LEU A 7 67.01 4.20 39.27
CA LEU A 7 66.93 5.36 40.19
C LEU A 7 66.16 6.63 39.76
N LYS A 8 65.11 6.55 38.92
CA LYS A 8 64.20 7.71 38.74
C LYS A 8 62.70 7.41 38.91
N HIS A 9 62.36 6.36 39.66
CA HIS A 9 60.97 6.02 40.00
C HIS A 9 60.47 6.59 41.35
N VAL A 10 61.23 7.46 42.01
CA VAL A 10 60.81 8.08 43.28
C VAL A 10 61.26 9.54 43.25
N PHE A 11 60.31 10.46 43.12
CA PHE A 11 60.38 11.93 43.21
C PHE A 11 59.71 12.60 42.01
N GLY A 12 58.37 12.59 42.05
CA GLY A 12 57.54 13.30 41.07
C GLY A 12 56.04 13.24 41.37
N VAL A 13 55.64 12.90 42.60
CA VAL A 13 54.30 13.23 43.11
C VAL A 13 54.39 14.70 43.50
N MET A 14 53.99 15.60 42.61
CA MET A 14 53.44 16.94 42.89
C MET A 14 53.31 17.72 41.58
N ALA A 15 52.14 18.33 41.38
CA ALA A 15 51.80 19.30 40.33
C ALA A 15 51.28 18.75 38.99
N CYS A 16 50.02 18.29 38.99
CA CYS A 16 49.05 18.59 37.92
C CYS A 16 47.62 18.57 38.50
N ALA A 17 47.37 19.44 39.47
CA ALA A 17 46.04 19.76 39.98
C ALA A 17 45.68 21.19 39.56
N ALA A 18 45.37 21.40 38.27
CA ALA A 18 44.71 22.61 37.76
C ALA A 18 44.40 22.47 36.25
N ALA A 19 43.42 21.65 35.87
CA ALA A 19 42.77 21.73 34.55
C ALA A 19 41.38 21.06 34.52
N LEU A 20 40.60 21.18 35.60
CA LEU A 20 39.19 20.76 35.63
C LEU A 20 38.29 22.01 35.69
N SER A 21 38.26 22.79 34.62
CA SER A 21 37.27 23.85 34.40
C SER A 21 37.19 24.18 32.91
N ALA A 22 36.72 23.21 32.13
CA ALA A 22 36.27 23.42 30.76
C ALA A 22 35.27 22.32 30.35
N CYS A 23 34.21 22.15 31.13
CA CYS A 23 33.03 21.40 30.73
C CYS A 23 31.81 22.28 30.95
N ASP A 24 31.59 23.32 30.13
CA ASP A 24 30.29 23.99 30.17
C ASP A 24 29.83 24.62 28.85
N SER A 25 30.08 23.93 27.74
CA SER A 25 29.26 24.14 26.56
C SER A 25 29.28 22.88 25.71
N VAL A 26 28.51 21.88 26.12
CA VAL A 26 27.98 20.92 25.14
C VAL A 26 27.11 21.75 24.20
N PRO A 27 27.44 21.88 22.90
CA PRO A 27 26.56 22.58 21.98
C PRO A 27 25.20 21.91 22.06
N LYS A 28 24.19 22.65 22.52
CA LYS A 28 22.80 22.19 22.57
C LYS A 28 22.45 21.78 21.15
N ALA A 29 22.38 20.48 20.90
CA ALA A 29 21.94 19.95 19.63
C ALA A 29 20.61 20.65 19.28
N PRO A 30 20.44 21.09 18.02
CA PRO A 30 19.24 21.80 17.62
C PRO A 30 18.03 20.99 18.08
N ALA A 31 17.12 21.66 18.78
CA ALA A 31 15.91 21.03 19.27
C ALA A 31 15.19 20.42 18.07
N ARG A 32 14.95 19.11 18.14
CA ARG A 32 14.30 18.42 17.06
C ARG A 32 12.88 18.95 16.86
N ALA A 33 12.47 19.17 15.61
CA ALA A 33 11.10 19.52 15.28
C ALA A 33 10.13 18.51 15.94
N PRO A 34 9.06 18.98 16.62
CA PRO A 34 8.07 18.10 17.22
C PRO A 34 7.52 17.10 16.20
N LEU A 35 7.28 15.87 16.64
CA LEU A 35 6.71 14.81 15.79
C LEU A 35 5.43 15.30 15.08
N ALA A 36 4.53 15.93 15.84
CA ALA A 36 3.26 16.44 15.33
C ALA A 36 3.46 17.40 14.14
N ASP A 37 4.47 18.27 14.20
CA ASP A 37 4.75 19.22 13.12
C ASP A 37 5.26 18.51 11.87
N MET A 38 6.15 17.53 12.03
CA MET A 38 6.65 16.72 10.91
C MET A 38 5.52 15.92 10.25
N LEU A 39 4.63 15.31 11.05
CA LEU A 39 3.47 14.56 10.56
C LEU A 39 2.49 15.48 9.83
N ASN A 40 2.19 16.65 10.38
CA ASN A 40 1.28 17.63 9.79
C ASN A 40 1.84 18.17 8.46
N GLN A 41 3.12 18.52 8.42
CA GLN A 41 3.79 18.99 7.20
C GLN A 41 3.72 17.93 6.10
N ALA A 42 4.09 16.69 6.42
CA ALA A 42 4.06 15.58 5.46
C ALA A 42 2.63 15.29 4.98
N THR A 43 1.64 15.29 5.88
CA THR A 43 0.24 15.04 5.54
C THR A 43 -0.31 16.12 4.60
N GLN A 44 0.04 17.40 4.82
CA GLN A 44 -0.33 18.49 3.93
C GLN A 44 0.32 18.35 2.54
N ALA A 45 1.61 17.99 2.49
CA ALA A 45 2.30 17.72 1.23
C ALA A 45 1.63 16.57 0.46
N ALA A 46 1.30 15.46 1.15
CA ALA A 46 0.60 14.33 0.54
C ALA A 46 -0.79 14.71 0.00
N GLY A 47 -1.56 15.47 0.78
CA GLY A 47 -2.87 15.99 0.37
C GLY A 47 -2.81 16.94 -0.84
N SER A 48 -1.65 17.60 -1.03
CA SER A 48 -1.37 18.48 -2.18
C SER A 48 -0.77 17.73 -3.38
N GLY A 49 -0.77 16.39 -3.37
CA GLY A 49 -0.23 15.54 -4.44
C GLY A 49 1.29 15.30 -4.37
N GLN A 50 2.01 15.93 -3.43
CA GLN A 50 3.45 15.77 -3.25
C GLN A 50 3.78 14.53 -2.40
N LYS A 51 3.27 13.37 -2.83
CA LYS A 51 3.33 12.11 -2.06
C LYS A 51 4.75 11.64 -1.74
N GLU A 52 5.68 11.74 -2.69
CA GLU A 52 7.07 11.33 -2.45
C GLU A 52 7.79 12.24 -1.45
N GLN A 53 7.54 13.56 -1.52
CA GLN A 53 8.08 14.51 -0.55
C GLN A 53 7.52 14.23 0.84
N ALA A 54 6.22 13.94 0.95
CA ALA A 54 5.61 13.52 2.21
C ALA A 54 6.28 12.27 2.78
N VAL A 55 6.54 11.25 1.94
CA VAL A 55 7.26 10.04 2.36
C VAL A 55 8.67 10.35 2.85
N THR A 56 9.39 11.29 2.22
CA THR A 56 10.70 11.74 2.73
C THR A 56 10.58 12.33 4.13
N VAL A 57 9.60 13.21 4.38
CA VAL A 57 9.40 13.82 5.70
C VAL A 57 8.97 12.77 6.74
N TRP A 58 8.08 11.85 6.40
CA TRP A 58 7.71 10.74 7.29
C TRP A 58 8.90 9.83 7.60
N LYS A 59 9.79 9.55 6.65
CA LYS A 59 11.03 8.78 6.91
C LYS A 59 11.95 9.52 7.88
N GLN A 60 12.07 10.84 7.77
CA GLN A 60 12.81 11.65 8.75
C GLN A 60 12.14 11.63 10.13
N ALA A 61 10.81 11.66 10.18
CA ALA A 61 10.05 11.55 11.41
C ALA A 61 10.27 10.19 12.08
N ALA A 62 10.18 9.10 11.33
CA ALA A 62 10.49 7.74 11.78
C ALA A 62 11.92 7.60 12.29
N ALA A 63 12.89 8.13 11.54
CA ALA A 63 14.31 7.97 11.85
C ALA A 63 14.66 8.52 13.24
N ALA A 64 14.12 9.68 13.60
CA ALA A 64 14.45 10.24 14.89
C ALA A 64 13.39 9.91 15.97
N TYR A 65 12.15 9.50 15.63
CA TYR A 65 11.14 8.99 16.58
C TYR A 65 10.95 7.48 16.35
N PRO A 66 11.97 6.64 16.63
CA PRO A 66 11.96 5.24 16.21
C PRO A 66 10.93 4.38 16.94
N ALA A 67 10.43 4.81 18.10
CA ALA A 67 9.37 4.10 18.84
C ALA A 67 7.96 4.43 18.31
N ASP A 68 7.80 5.48 17.52
CA ASP A 68 6.48 5.93 17.07
C ASP A 68 6.07 5.24 15.77
N LYS A 69 4.84 4.71 15.74
CA LYS A 69 4.30 4.00 14.58
C LYS A 69 3.69 4.92 13.52
N ALA A 70 3.28 6.13 13.89
CA ALA A 70 2.50 7.02 13.04
C ALA A 70 3.19 7.38 11.70
N PRO A 71 4.52 7.65 11.66
CA PRO A 71 5.19 7.89 10.38
C PRO A 71 5.16 6.67 9.46
N TRP A 72 5.37 5.46 10.00
CA TRP A 72 5.33 4.21 9.24
C TRP A 72 3.93 3.90 8.72
N ALA A 73 2.89 4.13 9.52
CA ALA A 73 1.50 3.97 9.10
C ALA A 73 1.16 4.90 7.92
N SER A 74 1.63 6.14 7.97
CA SER A 74 1.42 7.12 6.91
C SER A 74 2.13 6.74 5.61
N ILE A 75 3.37 6.24 5.70
CA ILE A 75 4.11 5.70 4.55
C ILE A 75 3.39 4.47 3.98
N ALA A 76 3.00 3.50 4.83
CA ALA A 76 2.34 2.27 4.42
C ALA A 76 1.05 2.55 3.63
N GLN A 77 0.19 3.43 4.17
CA GLN A 77 -1.05 3.84 3.51
C GLN A 77 -0.77 4.53 2.17
N THR A 78 0.16 5.49 2.14
CA THR A 78 0.50 6.24 0.92
C THR A 78 1.04 5.33 -0.18
N ARG A 79 1.90 4.37 0.19
CA ARG A 79 2.46 3.36 -0.74
C ARG A 79 1.40 2.38 -1.23
N TYR A 80 0.50 1.96 -0.35
CA TYR A 80 -0.63 1.10 -0.71
C TYR A 80 -1.53 1.77 -1.74
N ASP A 81 -1.90 3.03 -1.51
CA ASP A 81 -2.75 3.83 -2.40
C ASP A 81 -2.07 4.11 -3.76
N ALA A 82 -0.73 4.19 -3.78
CA ALA A 82 0.06 4.31 -5.00
C ALA A 82 0.22 2.97 -5.76
N GLY A 83 -0.29 1.85 -5.24
CA GLY A 83 -0.10 0.52 -5.83
C GLY A 83 1.33 -0.04 -5.68
N GLN A 84 2.16 0.61 -4.86
CA GLN A 84 3.52 0.21 -4.51
C GLN A 84 3.47 -0.83 -3.37
N TYR A 85 2.83 -1.97 -3.65
CA TYR A 85 2.45 -2.96 -2.63
C TYR A 85 3.64 -3.52 -1.83
N GLY A 86 4.81 -3.71 -2.44
CA GLY A 86 6.01 -4.17 -1.72
C GLY A 86 6.48 -3.18 -0.64
N GLU A 87 6.59 -1.90 -0.97
CA GLU A 87 6.97 -0.85 -0.01
C GLU A 87 5.90 -0.65 1.08
N ALA A 88 4.63 -0.80 0.70
CA ALA A 88 3.51 -0.74 1.65
C ALA A 88 3.61 -1.85 2.70
N ILE A 89 3.90 -3.09 2.27
CA ILE A 89 4.07 -4.25 3.17
C ILE A 89 5.24 -4.00 4.14
N VAL A 90 6.40 -3.57 3.65
CA VAL A 90 7.57 -3.30 4.49
C VAL A 90 7.24 -2.22 5.54
N SER A 91 6.60 -1.13 5.13
CA SER A 91 6.24 -0.05 6.05
C SER A 91 5.16 -0.46 7.06
N ALA A 92 4.22 -1.33 6.66
CA ALA A 92 3.22 -1.88 7.57
C ALA A 92 3.85 -2.87 8.58
N GLN A 93 4.88 -3.63 8.19
CA GLN A 93 5.63 -4.46 9.14
C GLN A 93 6.33 -3.59 10.20
N GLU A 94 6.89 -2.44 9.81
CA GLU A 94 7.43 -1.46 10.77
C GLU A 94 6.36 -0.95 11.76
N VAL A 95 5.10 -0.79 11.32
CA VAL A 95 3.99 -0.49 12.25
C VAL A 95 3.80 -1.63 13.23
N LEU A 96 3.76 -2.88 12.77
CA LEU A 96 3.55 -4.05 13.64
C LEU A 96 4.70 -4.33 14.61
N LEU A 97 5.94 -3.93 14.27
CA LEU A 97 7.05 -3.96 15.22
C LEU A 97 6.84 -3.05 16.43
N ARG A 98 6.02 -2.01 16.29
CA ARG A 98 5.71 -1.01 17.33
C ARG A 98 4.36 -1.24 17.98
N ASP A 99 3.38 -1.66 17.21
CA ASP A 99 2.05 -2.07 17.67
C ASP A 99 1.63 -3.39 16.98
N PRO A 100 1.91 -4.54 17.62
CA PRO A 100 1.57 -5.85 17.07
C PRO A 100 0.08 -6.07 16.80
N ASN A 101 -0.80 -5.28 17.41
CA ASN A 101 -2.25 -5.42 17.28
C ASN A 101 -2.87 -4.41 16.30
N ASP A 102 -2.05 -3.68 15.54
CA ASP A 102 -2.55 -2.72 14.56
C ASP A 102 -3.30 -3.41 13.41
N LYS A 103 -4.62 -3.24 13.40
CA LYS A 103 -5.50 -3.87 12.40
C LYS A 103 -5.34 -3.27 11.01
N ALA A 104 -5.01 -1.98 10.91
CA ALA A 104 -4.84 -1.31 9.61
C ALA A 104 -3.57 -1.81 8.92
N ALA A 105 -2.46 -1.94 9.66
CA ALA A 105 -1.22 -2.50 9.14
C ALA A 105 -1.40 -3.96 8.69
N ASN A 106 -2.06 -4.79 9.49
CA ASN A 106 -2.40 -6.17 9.11
C ASN A 106 -3.25 -6.22 7.82
N SER A 107 -4.23 -5.32 7.70
CA SER A 107 -5.07 -5.22 6.50
C SER A 107 -4.28 -4.81 5.26
N ILE A 108 -3.36 -3.85 5.39
CA ILE A 108 -2.46 -3.46 4.30
C ILE A 108 -1.62 -4.66 3.86
N ILE A 109 -0.98 -5.37 4.79
CA ILE A 109 -0.14 -6.54 4.46
C ILE A 109 -0.96 -7.59 3.71
N ALA A 110 -2.15 -7.94 4.22
CA ALA A 110 -3.01 -8.95 3.62
C ALA A 110 -3.43 -8.56 2.19
N ILE A 111 -4.00 -7.37 2.01
CA ILE A 111 -4.54 -6.98 0.70
C ILE A 111 -3.42 -6.64 -0.30
N ALA A 112 -2.36 -5.96 0.14
CA ALA A 112 -1.20 -5.66 -0.70
C ALA A 112 -0.51 -6.96 -1.16
N GLY A 113 -0.36 -7.93 -0.27
CA GLY A 113 0.20 -9.25 -0.57
C GLY A 113 -0.63 -9.97 -1.64
N LEU A 114 -1.95 -10.04 -1.47
CA LEU A 114 -2.85 -10.66 -2.46
C LEU A 114 -2.76 -10.00 -3.84
N ARG A 115 -2.75 -8.66 -3.89
CA ARG A 115 -2.63 -7.90 -5.14
C ARG A 115 -1.27 -8.10 -5.81
N LEU A 116 -0.19 -8.10 -5.02
CA LEU A 116 1.16 -8.33 -5.51
C LEU A 116 1.31 -9.75 -6.09
N SER A 117 0.84 -10.77 -5.38
CA SER A 117 0.86 -12.16 -5.84
C SER A 117 0.04 -12.34 -7.11
N THR A 118 -1.15 -11.73 -7.19
CA THR A 118 -1.99 -11.78 -8.40
C THR A 118 -1.28 -11.18 -9.62
N ARG A 119 -0.58 -10.04 -9.44
CA ARG A 119 0.22 -9.42 -10.51
C ARG A 119 1.35 -10.34 -10.95
N ALA A 120 2.11 -10.89 -10.01
CA ALA A 120 3.23 -11.78 -10.30
C ALA A 120 2.81 -13.04 -11.05
N LEU A 121 1.69 -13.67 -10.66
CA LEU A 121 1.12 -14.82 -11.38
C LEU A 121 0.69 -14.45 -12.80
N GLY A 122 0.09 -13.27 -12.98
CA GLY A 122 -0.25 -12.74 -14.30
C GLY A 122 0.99 -12.53 -15.18
N ASP A 123 2.07 -11.99 -14.61
CA ASP A 123 3.35 -11.79 -15.32
C ASP A 123 3.99 -13.10 -15.73
N LEU A 124 4.00 -14.11 -14.85
CA LEU A 124 4.50 -15.45 -15.15
C LEU A 124 3.69 -16.13 -16.25
N ASN A 125 2.36 -16.02 -16.19
CA ASN A 125 1.49 -16.58 -17.22
C ASN A 125 1.74 -15.92 -18.58
N ARG A 126 1.93 -14.60 -18.64
CA ARG A 126 2.30 -13.87 -19.88
C ARG A 126 3.64 -14.29 -20.46
N GLN A 127 4.57 -14.70 -19.60
CA GLN A 127 5.91 -15.13 -19.98
C GLN A 127 6.00 -16.63 -20.31
N ASN A 128 4.87 -17.36 -20.33
CA ASN A 128 4.84 -18.82 -20.42
C ASN A 128 5.67 -19.52 -19.31
N GLY A 129 5.91 -18.84 -18.19
CA GLY A 129 6.67 -19.35 -17.05
C GLY A 129 5.84 -20.23 -16.09
N MET A 130 4.61 -20.57 -16.48
CA MET A 130 3.66 -21.28 -15.61
C MET A 130 3.93 -22.79 -15.62
N THR A 131 4.74 -23.26 -14.67
CA THR A 131 5.01 -24.69 -14.49
C THR A 131 3.78 -25.44 -13.95
N PRO A 132 3.68 -26.77 -14.15
CA PRO A 132 2.61 -27.57 -13.55
C PRO A 132 2.56 -27.45 -12.02
N ALA A 133 3.72 -27.48 -11.36
CA ALA A 133 3.81 -27.34 -9.90
C ALA A 133 3.28 -25.98 -9.40
N LEU A 134 3.70 -24.88 -10.04
CA LEU A 134 3.24 -23.54 -9.68
C LEU A 134 1.73 -23.37 -9.89
N ARG A 135 1.18 -24.00 -10.94
CA ARG A 135 -0.26 -24.00 -11.19
C ARG A 135 -1.02 -24.68 -10.05
N THR A 136 -0.56 -25.85 -9.60
CA THR A 136 -1.18 -26.57 -8.46
C THR A 136 -1.10 -25.74 -7.18
N GLU A 137 0.08 -25.20 -6.85
CA GLU A 137 0.27 -24.38 -5.65
C GLU A 137 -0.63 -23.13 -5.65
N SER A 138 -0.73 -22.45 -6.79
CA SER A 138 -1.61 -21.27 -6.93
C SER A 138 -3.09 -21.63 -6.76
N GLN A 139 -3.52 -22.82 -7.20
CA GLN A 139 -4.88 -23.32 -7.01
C GLN A 139 -5.17 -23.63 -5.55
N ASP A 140 -4.22 -24.24 -4.84
CA ASP A 140 -4.34 -24.55 -3.42
C ASP A 140 -4.45 -23.26 -2.58
N LEU A 141 -3.61 -22.26 -2.88
CA LEU A 141 -3.70 -20.94 -2.25
C LEU A 141 -5.06 -20.26 -2.49
N ALA A 142 -5.59 -20.35 -3.72
CA ALA A 142 -6.91 -19.79 -4.04
C ALA A 142 -8.04 -20.50 -3.29
N LYS A 143 -7.94 -21.82 -3.11
CA LYS A 143 -8.87 -22.61 -2.30
C LYS A 143 -8.84 -22.20 -0.84
N LEU A 144 -7.65 -22.13 -0.24
CA LEU A 144 -7.48 -21.68 1.15
C LEU A 144 -8.00 -20.26 1.37
N LEU A 145 -7.77 -19.35 0.41
CA LEU A 145 -8.30 -17.99 0.48
C LEU A 145 -9.84 -17.99 0.49
N ARG A 146 -10.48 -18.80 -0.36
CA ARG A 146 -11.95 -18.95 -0.37
C ARG A 146 -12.46 -19.48 0.97
N GLU A 147 -11.83 -20.51 1.51
CA GLU A 147 -12.22 -21.08 2.80
C GLU A 147 -12.14 -20.05 3.94
N ASN A 148 -11.07 -19.24 3.97
CA ASN A 148 -10.88 -18.20 4.99
C ASN A 148 -11.86 -17.02 4.86
N LEU A 149 -12.26 -16.67 3.63
CA LEU A 149 -13.23 -15.59 3.38
C LEU A 149 -14.68 -16.04 3.55
N GLY A 150 -14.92 -17.36 3.69
CA GLY A 150 -16.23 -17.98 3.72
C GLY A 150 -16.78 -18.25 2.31
N ASP A 151 -17.45 -19.40 2.15
CA ASP A 151 -17.97 -19.92 0.88
C ASP A 151 -19.03 -19.03 0.16
N ASN A 152 -19.43 -17.92 0.78
CA ASN A 152 -20.45 -17.02 0.23
C ASN A 152 -19.90 -15.97 -0.75
N ILE A 153 -18.58 -15.89 -0.97
CA ILE A 153 -17.97 -15.00 -2.00
C ILE A 153 -17.79 -15.76 -3.33
N VAL A 154 -18.77 -16.57 -3.70
CA VAL A 154 -18.86 -17.10 -5.06
C VAL A 154 -19.81 -16.18 -5.82
N ALA A 155 -19.26 -15.25 -6.60
CA ALA A 155 -19.99 -14.74 -7.73
C ALA A 155 -20.23 -15.95 -8.66
N THR A 156 -21.40 -16.57 -8.55
CA THR A 156 -21.89 -17.48 -9.58
C THR A 156 -21.74 -16.73 -10.89
N PRO A 157 -21.08 -17.30 -11.92
CA PRO A 157 -21.02 -16.64 -13.21
C PRO A 157 -22.47 -16.39 -13.60
N ALA A 158 -22.85 -15.10 -13.67
CA ALA A 158 -24.17 -14.73 -14.11
C ALA A 158 -24.38 -15.45 -15.44
N ARG A 159 -25.28 -16.44 -15.44
CA ARG A 159 -25.63 -17.21 -16.61
C ARG A 159 -26.00 -16.16 -17.65
N ARG A 160 -25.18 -15.98 -18.69
CA ARG A 160 -25.54 -15.12 -19.82
C ARG A 160 -26.89 -15.64 -20.29
N THR A 161 -27.95 -14.90 -20.00
CA THR A 161 -29.23 -15.09 -20.66
C THR A 161 -28.97 -14.72 -22.10
N GLU A 162 -28.80 -15.74 -22.96
CA GLU A 162 -28.83 -15.52 -24.39
C GLU A 162 -30.13 -14.77 -24.72
N PRO A 163 -30.08 -13.69 -25.51
CA PRO A 163 -31.29 -12.97 -25.87
C PRO A 163 -32.18 -13.93 -26.66
N ALA A 164 -33.36 -14.22 -26.11
CA ALA A 164 -34.34 -15.07 -26.76
C ALA A 164 -34.65 -14.50 -28.15
N LYS A 165 -34.25 -15.20 -29.21
CA LYS A 165 -34.70 -14.94 -30.57
C LYS A 165 -36.22 -14.99 -30.56
N ARG A 166 -36.85 -13.83 -30.71
CA ARG A 166 -38.28 -13.72 -31.00
C ARG A 166 -38.54 -14.49 -32.29
N ARG A 167 -39.18 -15.66 -32.17
CA ARG A 167 -39.79 -16.34 -33.31
C ARG A 167 -41.04 -15.54 -33.65
N ASP A 168 -40.98 -14.77 -34.72
CA ASP A 168 -42.18 -14.19 -35.33
C ASP A 168 -43.08 -15.34 -35.78
N LYS A 169 -44.17 -15.56 -35.05
CA LYS A 169 -45.29 -16.35 -35.54
C LYS A 169 -46.03 -15.50 -36.58
N ALA A 170 -45.86 -15.87 -37.85
CA ALA A 170 -46.81 -15.49 -38.88
C ALA A 170 -48.16 -16.14 -38.55
N GLU A 171 -49.14 -15.33 -38.13
CA GLU A 171 -50.53 -15.74 -38.00
C GLU A 171 -51.34 -15.03 -39.08
N LYS A 172 -51.95 -15.83 -39.95
CA LYS A 172 -52.73 -15.39 -41.11
C LYS A 172 -54.20 -15.65 -40.82
N THR A 173 -55.03 -14.63 -41.08
CA THR A 173 -56.49 -14.65 -41.36
C THR A 173 -57.42 -14.89 -40.14
N SER A 174 -58.58 -14.24 -39.96
CA SER A 174 -59.50 -13.61 -40.93
C SER A 174 -60.53 -12.67 -40.24
N ARG A 175 -60.98 -11.62 -40.97
CA ARG A 175 -62.35 -11.01 -41.04
C ARG A 175 -62.91 -10.38 -39.73
N THR A 176 -63.60 -9.24 -39.67
CA THR A 176 -64.51 -8.57 -40.63
C THR A 176 -64.80 -7.12 -40.16
N ASP A 177 -65.08 -6.25 -41.14
CA ASP A 177 -65.99 -5.08 -41.16
C ASP A 177 -65.76 -3.78 -40.34
N LYS A 178 -65.80 -2.67 -41.11
CA LYS A 178 -66.34 -1.30 -40.88
C LYS A 178 -65.95 -0.61 -39.57
N ASP A 179 -65.38 0.59 -39.57
CA ASP A 179 -66.06 1.83 -39.97
C ASP A 179 -65.10 3.04 -39.97
N GLU A 180 -65.44 4.04 -40.76
CA GLU A 180 -65.16 5.49 -40.66
C GLU A 180 -63.82 6.05 -40.12
N GLY A 181 -63.19 6.85 -40.99
CA GLY A 181 -62.73 8.20 -40.62
C GLY A 181 -61.31 8.34 -40.06
N ASN A 182 -60.36 8.73 -40.91
CA ASN A 182 -59.71 10.04 -40.83
C ASN A 182 -58.50 10.11 -41.78
N LYS A 183 -58.45 11.20 -42.55
CA LYS A 183 -57.38 11.59 -43.46
C LYS A 183 -56.09 11.90 -42.68
N SER A 184 -54.95 11.42 -43.19
CA SER A 184 -53.76 12.26 -43.45
C SER A 184 -52.60 11.37 -43.89
N ASP A 185 -52.32 11.36 -45.19
CA ASP A 185 -51.09 10.79 -45.75
C ASP A 185 -49.93 11.76 -45.49
N PRO A 186 -48.82 11.35 -44.83
CA PRO A 186 -47.79 12.26 -44.33
C PRO A 186 -46.64 12.54 -45.31
N PHE A 187 -46.80 12.28 -46.61
CA PHE A 187 -45.70 12.38 -47.59
C PHE A 187 -45.89 13.42 -48.70
N ASP A 188 -46.75 14.41 -48.49
CA ASP A 188 -47.01 15.47 -49.48
C ASP A 188 -46.08 16.70 -49.38
N LEU A 189 -44.85 16.54 -48.85
CA LEU A 189 -43.90 17.64 -48.62
C LEU A 189 -42.53 17.46 -49.27
N LEU A 190 -42.47 16.85 -50.46
CA LEU A 190 -41.27 16.90 -51.29
C LEU A 190 -41.63 17.36 -52.71
N LYS A 191 -41.86 18.68 -52.84
CA LYS A 191 -41.64 19.44 -54.06
C LYS A 191 -41.26 20.87 -53.76
#